data_AF-A0A1I7S7N9-F1
#
_entry.id   AF-A0A1I7S7N9-F1
#
_cell.length_a   1.000
_cell.length_b   1.000
_cell.length_c   1.000
_cell.angle_alpha   90.00
_cell.angle_beta   90.00
_cell.angle_gamma   90.00
#
_symmetry.space_group_name_H-M   'P 1'
#
loop_
_entity.id
_entity.type
_entity.pdbx_description
1 polymer ?
#
loop_
_entity_poly.entity_id
_entity_poly.type
_entity_poly.pdbx_seq_one_letter_code
_entity_poly.pdbx_strand_id
1 'polypeptide(L)'
;MEVQFSKKDVKDVCPDEYHMFNNCCKAHDLCYGEQLAQMYCDEIFCDCVKHSEGCMSVAFAMCKDVKVFGYDAYKRAGKVKDLSKKLF
;
A
#
# COMPACT_ATOMS: atom_id res chain seq x y z
N MET A 1 1.65 14.93 14.24
CA MET A 1 0.53 14.14 13.68
C MET A 1 1.10 13.39 12.48
N GLU A 2 1.31 12.09 12.61
CA GLU A 2 1.73 11.24 11.49
C GLU A 2 0.44 10.75 10.82
N VAL A 3 0.20 11.19 9.59
CA VAL A 3 -1.01 10.87 8.83
C VAL A 3 -0.74 9.58 8.07
N GLN A 4 -1.45 8.50 8.40
CA GLN A 4 -1.50 7.29 7.59
C GLN A 4 -2.58 7.47 6.51
N PHE A 5 -2.21 7.46 5.24
CA PHE A 5 -3.16 7.63 4.14
C PHE A 5 -3.99 6.37 3.89
N SER A 6 -5.31 6.50 4.00
CA SER A 6 -6.29 5.49 3.59
C SER A 6 -6.88 5.78 2.21
N LYS A 7 -7.59 4.80 1.64
CA LYS A 7 -8.34 4.99 0.38
C LYS A 7 -9.31 6.17 0.44
N LYS A 8 -9.86 6.47 1.62
CA LYS A 8 -10.76 7.61 1.82
C LYS A 8 -9.99 8.94 1.73
N ASP A 9 -8.83 9.01 2.38
CA ASP A 9 -8.01 10.23 2.37
C ASP A 9 -7.55 10.57 0.95
N VAL A 10 -7.16 9.56 0.17
CA VAL A 10 -6.83 9.76 -1.25
C VAL A 10 -8.04 10.26 -2.03
N LYS A 11 -9.23 9.71 -1.81
CA LYS A 11 -10.45 10.16 -2.50
C LYS A 11 -10.83 11.60 -2.17
N ASP A 12 -10.60 12.02 -0.93
CA ASP A 12 -10.96 13.35 -0.44
C ASP A 12 -9.90 14.42 -0.82
N VAL A 13 -8.62 14.06 -0.87
CA VAL A 13 -7.49 14.99 -1.17
C VAL A 13 -7.11 14.98 -2.66
N CYS A 14 -7.19 13.82 -3.30
CA CYS A 14 -6.69 13.52 -4.64
C CYS A 14 -7.70 12.72 -5.47
N PRO A 15 -8.93 13.25 -5.68
CA PRO A 15 -10.03 12.50 -6.29
C PRO A 15 -9.72 12.02 -7.70
N ASP A 16 -9.04 12.83 -8.51
CA ASP A 16 -8.73 12.53 -9.92
C ASP A 16 -7.73 11.37 -10.06
N GLU A 17 -6.86 11.19 -9.06
CA GLU A 17 -5.83 10.16 -9.02
C GLU A 17 -6.28 8.91 -8.24
N TYR A 18 -7.50 8.93 -7.68
CA TYR A 18 -8.02 7.87 -6.81
C TYR A 18 -7.89 6.48 -7.43
N HIS A 19 -8.26 6.35 -8.70
CA HIS A 19 -8.23 5.07 -9.40
C HIS A 19 -6.80 4.52 -9.53
N MET A 20 -5.84 5.40 -9.82
CA MET A 20 -4.43 5.02 -9.96
C MET A 20 -3.87 4.58 -8.60
N PHE A 21 -4.01 5.41 -7.57
CA PHE A 21 -3.57 5.07 -6.22
C PHE A 21 -4.20 3.77 -5.70
N ASN A 22 -5.50 3.56 -5.94
CA ASN A 22 -6.19 2.34 -5.50
C ASN A 22 -5.66 1.09 -6.23
N ASN A 23 -5.22 1.21 -7.49
CA ASN A 23 -4.57 0.10 -8.19
C ASN A 23 -3.20 -0.22 -7.57
N CYS A 24 -2.41 0.80 -7.21
CA CYS A 24 -1.16 0.60 -6.47
C CYS A 24 -1.39 -0.09 -5.12
N CYS A 25 -2.41 0.33 -4.36
CA CYS A 25 -2.76 -0.31 -3.08
C CYS A 25 -3.13 -1.79 -3.26
N LYS A 26 -3.93 -2.13 -4.28
CA LYS A 26 -4.30 -3.54 -4.55
C LYS A 26 -3.07 -4.40 -4.87
N ALA A 27 -2.14 -3.89 -5.66
CA ALA A 27 -0.91 -4.61 -5.99
C ALA A 27 -0.01 -4.79 -4.75
N HIS A 28 0.07 -3.78 -3.88
CA HIS A 28 0.80 -3.85 -2.62
C HIS A 28 0.19 -4.86 -1.64
N ASP A 29 -1.13 -4.81 -1.44
CA ASP A 29 -1.87 -5.77 -0.61
C ASP A 29 -1.66 -7.22 -1.09
N LEU A 30 -1.65 -7.43 -2.42
CA LEU A 30 -1.34 -8.73 -3.01
C LEU A 30 0.11 -9.16 -2.72
N CYS A 31 1.09 -8.26 -2.91
CA CYS A 31 2.49 -8.53 -2.61
C CYS A 31 2.71 -8.90 -1.13
N TYR A 32 2.03 -8.18 -0.24
CA TYR A 32 1.98 -8.47 1.20
C TYR A 32 1.35 -9.83 1.47
N GLY A 33 0.21 -10.13 0.85
CA GLY A 33 -0.44 -11.43 0.93
C GLY A 33 0.49 -12.55 0.49
N GLU A 34 1.22 -12.35 -0.61
CA GLU A 34 2.15 -13.33 -1.16
C GLU A 34 3.42 -13.54 -0.31
N GLN A 35 3.70 -12.63 0.62
CA GLN A 35 4.88 -12.62 1.49
C GLN A 35 6.20 -12.51 0.70
N LEU A 36 6.23 -11.66 -0.33
CA LEU A 36 7.42 -11.41 -1.18
C LEU A 36 8.49 -10.52 -0.53
N ALA A 37 8.49 -10.41 0.80
CA ALA A 37 9.25 -9.46 1.63
C ALA A 37 8.72 -8.01 1.61
N GLN A 38 8.62 -7.41 2.81
CA GLN A 38 8.06 -6.07 3.01
C GLN A 38 8.81 -5.01 2.19
N MET A 39 10.14 -4.94 2.31
CA MET A 39 10.94 -3.94 1.60
C MET A 39 10.72 -3.98 0.09
N TYR A 40 10.64 -5.18 -0.49
CA TYR A 40 10.39 -5.35 -1.92
C TYR A 40 9.01 -4.82 -2.32
N CYS A 41 7.96 -5.18 -1.57
CA CYS A 41 6.62 -4.69 -1.80
C CYS A 41 6.50 -3.16 -1.65
N ASP A 42 7.15 -2.59 -0.64
CA ASP A 42 7.12 -1.16 -0.36
C ASP A 42 7.83 -0.34 -1.45
N GLU A 43 8.96 -0.83 -1.99
CA GLU A 43 9.63 -0.14 -3.11
C GLU A 43 8.80 -0.17 -4.39
N ILE A 44 8.20 -1.32 -4.74
CA ILE A 44 7.29 -1.42 -5.89
C ILE A 44 6.09 -0.49 -5.73
N PHE A 45 5.52 -0.42 -4.52
CA PHE A 45 4.43 0.49 -4.22
C PHE A 45 4.86 1.95 -4.39
N CYS A 46 6.02 2.34 -3.84
CA CYS A 46 6.57 3.67 -3.99
C CYS A 46 6.79 4.05 -5.46
N ASP A 47 7.26 3.12 -6.29
CA ASP A 47 7.42 3.36 -7.72
C ASP A 47 6.07 3.46 -8.45
N CYS A 48 5.07 2.68 -8.03
CA CYS A 48 3.71 2.78 -8.56
C CYS A 48 3.11 4.18 -8.31
N VAL A 49 3.13 4.65 -7.06
CA VAL A 49 2.47 5.92 -6.69
C VAL A 49 3.16 7.16 -7.25
N LYS A 50 4.47 7.10 -7.53
CA LYS A 50 5.22 8.20 -8.16
C LYS A 50 4.71 8.58 -9.56
N HIS A 51 3.98 7.69 -10.22
CA HIS A 51 3.37 7.98 -11.52
C HIS A 51 2.12 8.89 -11.41
N SER A 52 1.70 9.32 -10.20
CA SER A 52 0.65 10.35 -10.05
C SER A 52 1.25 11.73 -10.28
N GLU A 53 1.06 12.27 -11.47
CA GLU A 53 1.53 13.62 -11.80
C GLU A 53 0.70 14.69 -11.06
N GLY A 54 -0.58 14.43 -10.76
CA GLY A 54 -1.47 15.39 -10.10
C GLY A 54 -1.35 15.49 -8.57
N CYS A 55 -0.72 14.50 -7.92
CA CYS A 55 -0.82 14.33 -6.45
C CYS A 55 0.48 13.87 -5.78
N MET A 56 1.59 14.50 -6.15
CA MET A 56 2.93 14.13 -5.72
C MET A 56 3.13 14.14 -4.20
N SER A 57 2.52 15.08 -3.46
CA SER A 57 2.63 15.15 -2.00
C SER A 57 1.96 13.96 -1.32
N VAL A 58 0.80 13.52 -1.83
CA VAL A 58 0.11 12.31 -1.36
C VAL A 58 0.90 11.07 -1.73
N ALA A 59 1.46 10.98 -2.94
CA ALA A 59 2.32 9.88 -3.33
C ALA A 59 3.55 9.73 -2.41
N PHE A 60 4.21 10.85 -2.09
CA PHE A 60 5.34 10.86 -1.17
C PHE A 60 4.92 10.40 0.24
N ALA A 61 3.80 10.92 0.75
CA ALA A 61 3.28 10.54 2.06
C ALA A 61 2.93 9.04 2.13
N MET A 62 2.19 8.52 1.14
CA MET A 62 1.85 7.11 1.06
C MET A 62 3.08 6.20 1.00
N CYS A 63 4.09 6.56 0.19
CA CYS A 63 5.34 5.82 0.12
C CYS A 63 6.06 5.80 1.48
N LYS A 64 6.08 6.93 2.18
CA LYS A 64 6.65 6.99 3.54
C LYS A 64 5.87 6.13 4.52
N ASP A 65 4.54 6.18 4.47
CA ASP A 65 3.67 5.45 5.41
C ASP A 65 3.88 3.94 5.35
N VAL A 66 3.95 3.35 4.16
CA VAL A 66 4.16 1.89 4.03
C VAL A 66 5.54 1.49 4.57
N LYS A 67 6.57 2.30 4.36
CA LYS A 67 7.92 2.02 4.86
C LYS A 67 8.03 2.15 6.39
N VAL A 68 7.34 3.12 6.99
CA VAL A 68 7.42 3.39 8.44
C VAL A 68 6.47 2.50 9.23
N PHE A 69 5.25 2.27 8.74
CA PHE A 69 4.18 1.60 9.49
C PHE A 69 3.75 0.24 8.90
N GLY A 70 4.32 -0.17 7.76
CA GLY A 70 3.88 -1.36 7.02
C GLY A 70 4.21 -2.70 7.67
N TYR A 71 5.13 -2.76 8.63
CA TYR A 71 5.63 -4.02 9.19
C TYR A 71 4.52 -4.90 9.79
N ASP A 72 3.65 -4.33 10.62
CA ASP A 72 2.57 -5.10 11.24
C ASP A 72 1.48 -5.48 10.22
N ALA A 73 1.23 -4.65 9.22
CA ALA A 73 0.32 -4.97 8.12
C ALA A 73 0.85 -6.15 7.29
N TYR A 74 2.15 -6.15 6.96
CA TYR A 74 2.83 -7.23 6.25
C TYR A 74 2.74 -8.56 7.00
N LYS A 75 3.06 -8.58 8.31
CA LYS A 75 2.92 -9.80 9.13
C LYS A 75 1.49 -10.32 9.18
N ARG A 76 0.49 -9.43 9.29
CA ARG A 76 -0.92 -9.83 9.33
C ARG A 76 -1.37 -10.46 8.01
N ALA A 77 -0.95 -9.90 6.88
CA ALA A 77 -1.25 -10.45 5.56
C ALA A 77 -0.74 -11.90 5.42
N GLY A 78 0.46 -12.19 5.91
CA GLY A 78 1.02 -13.55 5.90
C GLY A 78 0.23 -14.55 6.75
N LYS A 79 -0.29 -14.13 7.91
CA LYS A 79 -1.15 -14.99 8.74
C LYS A 79 -2.46 -15.36 8.04
N VAL A 80 -3.05 -14.43 7.27
CA VAL A 80 -4.25 -14.71 6.48
C VAL A 80 -3.96 -15.74 5.39
N LYS A 81 -2.81 -15.66 4.72
CA LYS A 81 -2.37 -16.68 3.74
C LYS A 81 -2.10 -18.05 4.37
N ASP A 82 -1.56 -18.09 5.59
CA ASP A 82 -1.38 -19.35 6.33
C ASP A 82 -2.74 -19.97 6.73
N LEU A 83 -3.71 -19.15 7.15
CA LEU A 83 -5.06 -19.61 7.44
C LEU A 83 -5.79 -20.14 6.19
N SER A 84 -5.66 -19.46 5.04
CA SER A 84 -6.27 -19.94 3.80
C SER A 84 -5.67 -21.26 3.31
N LYS A 85 -4.38 -21.51 3.58
CA LYS A 85 -3.73 -22.80 3.29
C LYS A 85 -4.09 -23.92 4.26
N LYS A 86 -4.46 -23.62 5.50
CA LYS A 86 -4.88 -24.61 6.51
C LYS A 86 -6.33 -25.08 6.35
N LEU A 87 -7.11 -24.42 5.52
CA LEU A 87 -8.52 -24.72 5.27
C LEU A 87 -8.73 -25.65 4.06
N PHE A 88 -7.65 -26.18 3.46
CA PHE A 88 -7.67 -27.19 2.40
C PHE A 88 -6.86 -28.42 2.80
#